data_AF-A0A957NP77-F1
#
_entry.id   AF-A0A957NP77-F1
#
_cell.length_a   1.000
_cell.length_b   1.000
_cell.length_c   1.000
_cell.angle_alpha   90.00
_cell.angle_beta   90.00
_cell.angle_gamma   90.00
#
_symmetry.space_group_name_H-M   'P 1'
#
loop_
_entity.id
_entity.type
_entity.pdbx_description
1 polymer ?
#
loop_
_entity_poly.entity_id
_entity_poly.type
_entity_poly.pdbx_seq_one_letter_code
_entity_poly.pdbx_strand_id
1 'polypeptide(L)'
;GGTIYVGASYRKGPPKGLKNPQQVMQEIQTALADRITPPLDCKIDLRQSENVNVLRMQVPKGEDRPYCLDEFKFYTRDEAETNLAVRDEIVALVSEVLAENQDQEQPTKDNRRRSGRRRGKSTQSSAADEPTKDNGAVTEDAFYLPQVGVEIIESQQRNGHKVHSIRDMRNGHVIKNVTRRGSRKLWNYAIQQHEDRPVNDKKVQWQGDVGLVAVDKRAGKTRYDLALREKEQIRVFYGVTEDGMEGRWATFLQDEE
;
A
#
# COMPACT_ATOMS: atom_id res chain seq x y z
N GLY A 1 10.55 1.68 4.05
CA GLY A 1 11.63 2.69 4.13
C GLY A 1 11.10 4.05 3.74
N GLY A 2 11.93 5.09 3.82
CA GLY A 2 11.55 6.45 3.44
C GLY A 2 12.56 7.50 3.92
N THR A 3 12.24 8.77 3.69
CA THR A 3 13.02 9.91 4.18
C THR A 3 12.18 10.77 5.10
N ILE A 4 12.73 11.15 6.26
CA ILE A 4 12.10 12.04 7.24
C ILE A 4 12.95 13.30 7.36
N TYR A 5 12.31 14.46 7.31
CA TYR A 5 12.95 15.75 7.55
C TYR A 5 12.52 16.28 8.93
N VAL A 6 13.47 16.38 9.86
CA VAL A 6 13.25 16.89 11.21
C VAL A 6 13.57 18.38 11.24
N GLY A 7 12.63 19.19 11.74
CA GLY A 7 12.72 20.66 11.68
C GLY A 7 12.05 21.29 10.43
N ALA A 8 11.51 20.46 9.53
CA ALA A 8 10.69 20.90 8.40
C ALA A 8 9.22 21.10 8.80
N SER A 9 8.51 21.96 8.07
CA SER A 9 7.06 22.10 8.19
C SER A 9 6.34 20.96 7.47
N TYR A 10 5.23 20.48 8.04
CA TYR A 10 4.35 19.51 7.35
C TYR A 10 3.41 20.18 6.32
N ARG A 11 3.29 21.51 6.36
CA ARG A 11 2.55 22.31 5.38
C ARG A 11 3.52 23.02 4.44
N LYS A 12 3.07 23.32 3.22
CA LYS A 12 3.80 24.20 2.29
C LYS A 12 4.13 25.51 3.01
N GLY A 13 5.41 25.86 3.08
CA GLY A 13 5.92 27.02 3.81
C GLY A 13 7.36 26.83 4.28
N PRO A 14 7.99 27.90 4.80
CA PRO A 14 9.39 27.86 5.21
C PRO A 14 9.61 26.85 6.36
N PRO A 15 10.73 26.12 6.37
CA PRO A 15 11.07 25.23 7.47
C PRO A 15 11.29 26.00 8.77
N LYS A 16 10.85 25.43 9.89
CA LYS A 16 11.04 26.03 11.22
C LYS A 16 12.50 26.00 11.67
N GLY A 17 13.23 24.98 11.22
CA GLY A 17 14.61 24.76 11.59
C GLY A 17 14.80 24.17 12.99
N LEU A 18 16.01 23.69 13.25
CA LEU A 18 16.46 23.16 14.52
C LEU A 18 17.48 24.11 15.15
N LYS A 19 17.30 24.41 16.44
CA LYS A 19 18.24 25.25 17.21
C LYS A 19 19.55 24.50 17.49
N ASN A 20 19.46 23.26 17.96
CA ASN A 20 20.60 22.42 18.34
C ASN A 20 20.58 21.10 17.54
N PRO A 21 20.95 21.09 16.25
CA PRO A 21 20.78 19.92 15.40
C PRO A 21 21.60 18.70 15.87
N GLN A 22 22.80 18.89 16.43
CA GLN A 22 23.63 17.80 16.94
C GLN A 22 22.99 17.12 18.15
N GLN A 23 22.42 17.89 19.08
CA GLN A 23 21.72 17.35 20.24
C GLN A 23 20.49 16.54 19.81
N VAL A 24 19.68 17.09 18.91
CA VAL A 24 18.48 16.39 18.37
C VAL A 24 18.87 15.10 17.65
N MET A 25 19.97 15.11 16.88
CA MET A 25 20.49 13.91 16.23
C MET A 25 20.86 12.83 17.24
N GLN A 26 21.54 13.19 18.34
CA GLN A 26 21.90 12.24 19.40
C GLN A 26 20.66 11.69 20.11
N GLU A 27 19.67 12.54 20.42
CA GLU A 27 18.40 12.11 21.03
C GLU A 27 17.65 11.11 20.13
N ILE A 28 17.63 11.34 18.81
CA ILE A 28 17.02 10.41 17.85
C ILE A 28 17.78 9.08 17.83
N GLN A 29 19.11 9.10 17.79
CA GLN A 29 19.92 7.88 17.76
C GLN A 29 19.73 7.04 19.03
N THR A 30 19.70 7.67 20.20
CA THR A 30 19.40 7.00 21.47
C THR A 30 17.99 6.41 21.46
N ALA A 31 16.99 7.18 21.03
CA ALA A 31 15.61 6.68 20.97
C ALA A 31 15.44 5.51 19.98
N LEU A 32 16.17 5.50 18.86
CA LEU A 32 16.18 4.37 17.91
C LEU A 32 16.78 3.11 18.56
N ALA A 33 17.89 3.24 19.27
CA ALA A 33 18.55 2.12 19.94
C ALA A 33 17.70 1.54 21.09
N ASP A 34 17.03 2.39 21.86
CA ASP A 34 16.33 1.98 23.08
C ASP A 34 14.91 1.46 22.81
N ARG A 35 14.27 1.94 21.73
CA ARG A 35 12.82 1.77 21.55
C ARG A 35 12.43 0.99 20.31
N ILE A 36 13.33 0.79 19.34
CA ILE A 36 13.04 0.05 18.11
C ILE A 36 13.70 -1.33 18.17
N THR A 37 12.88 -2.37 18.03
CA THR A 37 13.32 -3.77 18.03
C THR A 37 12.76 -4.48 16.80
N PRO A 38 13.57 -5.17 15.99
CA PRO A 38 15.04 -5.26 16.07
C PRO A 38 15.72 -3.91 15.74
N PRO A 39 17.01 -3.73 16.08
CA PRO A 39 17.73 -2.49 15.77
C PRO A 39 17.66 -2.12 14.29
N LEU A 40 17.50 -0.82 14.00
CA LEU A 40 17.38 -0.30 12.63
C LEU A 40 18.35 0.86 12.40
N ASP A 41 19.36 0.62 11.55
CA ASP A 41 20.37 1.62 11.21
C ASP A 41 19.81 2.67 10.25
N CYS A 42 19.50 3.85 10.78
CA CYS A 42 19.06 5.01 10.00
C CYS A 42 20.22 5.97 9.74
N LYS A 43 20.38 6.44 8.50
CA LYS A 43 21.39 7.46 8.15
C LYS A 43 20.83 8.85 8.41
N ILE A 44 21.50 9.65 9.24
CA ILE A 44 21.06 11.01 9.61
C ILE A 44 22.11 12.03 9.16
N ASP A 45 21.71 12.97 8.31
CA ASP A 45 22.56 14.05 7.81
C ASP A 45 22.00 15.42 8.20
N LEU A 46 22.87 16.37 8.54
CA LEU A 46 22.50 17.78 8.64
C LEU A 46 22.40 18.42 7.25
N ARG A 47 21.32 19.15 7.00
CA ARG A 47 21.07 19.91 5.78
C ARG A 47 20.67 21.34 6.13
N GLN A 48 21.02 22.27 5.25
CA GLN A 48 20.58 23.67 5.34
C GLN A 48 19.52 23.91 4.26
N SER A 49 18.41 24.54 4.64
CA SER A 49 17.32 24.94 3.74
C SER A 49 16.82 26.30 4.18
N GLU A 50 16.70 27.26 3.25
CA GLU A 50 16.24 28.63 3.56
C GLU A 50 16.95 29.24 4.79
N ASN A 51 18.27 29.06 4.87
CA ASN A 51 19.14 29.50 5.98
C ASN A 51 18.88 28.86 7.34
N VAL A 52 18.01 27.86 7.46
CA VAL A 52 17.81 27.10 8.70
C VAL A 52 18.33 25.67 8.58
N ASN A 53 18.71 25.11 9.73
CA ASN A 53 19.22 23.75 9.86
C ASN A 53 18.07 22.75 9.99
N VAL A 54 18.10 21.68 9.19
CA VAL A 54 17.15 20.56 9.24
C VAL A 54 17.93 19.24 9.21
N LEU A 55 17.45 18.22 9.91
CA LEU A 55 18.05 16.88 9.80
C LEU A 55 17.28 16.08 8.73
N ARG A 56 18.01 15.43 7.84
CA ARG A 56 17.48 14.45 6.89
C ARG A 56 17.82 13.06 7.40
N MET A 57 16.81 12.29 7.76
CA MET A 57 16.93 10.90 8.17
C MET A 57 16.46 9.97 7.05
N GLN A 58 17.35 9.13 6.55
CA GLN A 58 17.04 8.06 5.62
C GLN A 58 16.79 6.77 6.41
N VAL A 59 15.55 6.26 6.32
CA VAL A 59 15.09 5.06 7.01
C VAL A 59 15.03 3.93 5.99
N PRO A 60 15.86 2.87 6.10
CA PRO A 60 15.80 1.75 5.18
C PRO A 60 14.50 0.94 5.34
N LYS A 61 14.20 0.03 4.39
CA LYS A 61 13.09 -0.93 4.57
C LYS A 61 13.42 -1.93 5.68
N GLY A 62 14.69 -2.31 5.77
CA GLY A 62 15.19 -3.28 6.75
C GLY A 62 14.83 -4.72 6.37
N GLU A 63 15.67 -5.65 6.79
CA GLU A 63 15.53 -7.09 6.50
C GLU A 63 14.71 -7.79 7.61
N ASP A 64 14.92 -7.39 8.87
CA ASP A 64 14.28 -8.01 10.04
C ASP A 64 12.88 -7.44 10.35
N ARG A 65 12.06 -7.24 9.31
CA ARG A 65 10.67 -6.79 9.47
C ARG A 65 9.81 -7.90 10.11
N PRO A 66 8.79 -7.55 10.92
CA PRO A 66 8.36 -6.19 11.27
C PRO A 66 9.15 -5.58 12.44
N TYR A 67 9.36 -4.26 12.37
CA TYR A 67 9.93 -3.47 13.46
C TYR A 67 8.87 -3.05 14.48
N CYS A 68 9.23 -3.12 15.76
CA CYS A 68 8.37 -2.83 16.89
C CYS A 68 8.88 -1.61 17.67
N LEU A 69 7.96 -0.73 18.07
CA LEU A 69 8.22 0.40 18.97
C LEU A 69 7.76 0.04 20.39
N ASP A 70 8.58 0.32 21.40
CA ASP A 70 8.27 0.06 22.82
C ASP A 70 7.79 -1.39 23.06
N GLU A 71 8.48 -2.36 22.46
CA GLU A 71 8.27 -3.82 22.60
C GLU A 71 6.98 -4.43 22.03
N PHE A 72 5.86 -3.70 21.98
CA PHE A 72 4.57 -4.24 21.54
C PHE A 72 3.80 -3.39 20.51
N LYS A 73 4.31 -2.22 20.11
CA LYS A 73 3.58 -1.32 19.20
C LYS A 73 4.13 -1.42 17.78
N PHE A 74 3.32 -1.95 16.89
CA PHE A 74 3.58 -1.96 15.47
C PHE A 74 2.84 -0.78 14.82
N TYR A 75 3.52 -0.05 13.96
CA TYR A 75 2.91 1.06 13.22
C TYR A 75 3.05 0.82 11.72
N THR A 76 1.97 1.04 10.98
CA THR A 76 2.00 1.14 9.52
C THR A 76 1.87 2.60 9.11
N ARG A 77 2.63 2.99 8.08
CA ARG A 77 2.57 4.31 7.49
C ARG A 77 2.05 4.21 6.06
N ASP A 78 1.05 5.04 5.83
CA ASP A 78 0.11 4.94 4.75
C ASP A 78 -0.10 6.35 4.20
N GLU A 79 0.60 6.69 3.11
CA GLU A 79 0.72 8.06 2.61
C GLU A 79 1.18 9.05 3.73
N ALA A 80 0.27 9.92 4.17
CA ALA A 80 0.51 10.92 5.19
C ALA A 80 0.18 10.43 6.61
N GLU A 81 -0.54 9.31 6.74
CA GLU A 81 -1.06 8.82 8.03
C GLU A 81 -0.17 7.70 8.60
N THR A 82 0.09 7.75 9.90
CA THR A 82 0.76 6.68 10.64
C THR A 82 -0.19 6.21 11.73
N ASN A 83 -0.45 4.90 11.80
CA ASN A 83 -1.44 4.31 12.70
C ASN A 83 -0.91 3.01 13.31
N LEU A 84 -1.45 2.61 14.47
CA LEU A 84 -1.18 1.29 15.05
C LEU A 84 -1.67 0.19 14.10
N ALA A 85 -0.78 -0.75 13.80
CA ALA A 85 -1.05 -1.87 12.90
C ALA A 85 -2.09 -2.80 13.53
N VAL A 86 -3.11 -3.18 12.76
CA VAL A 86 -4.02 -4.25 13.15
C VAL A 86 -3.38 -5.62 12.89
N ARG A 87 -3.91 -6.67 13.52
CA ARG A 87 -3.41 -8.06 13.36
C ARG A 87 -3.14 -8.43 11.90
N ASP A 88 -4.11 -8.20 11.04
CA ASP A 88 -4.04 -8.64 9.65
C ASP A 88 -3.02 -7.80 8.83
N GLU A 89 -2.71 -6.56 9.23
CA GLU A 89 -1.60 -5.79 8.64
C GLU A 89 -0.24 -6.37 9.05
N ILE A 90 -0.08 -6.78 10.32
CA ILE A 90 1.13 -7.45 10.80
C ILE A 90 1.33 -8.77 10.05
N VAL A 91 0.26 -9.56 9.89
CA VAL A 91 0.30 -10.82 9.13
C VAL A 91 0.66 -10.58 7.66
N ALA A 92 0.12 -9.54 7.04
CA ALA A 92 0.47 -9.19 5.66
C ALA A 92 1.96 -8.82 5.53
N LEU A 93 2.48 -8.00 6.45
CA LEU A 93 3.91 -7.65 6.49
C LEU A 93 4.81 -8.88 6.65
N VAL A 94 4.47 -9.79 7.57
CA VAL A 94 5.23 -11.03 7.78
C VAL A 94 5.18 -11.91 6.53
N SER A 95 4.02 -12.01 5.88
CA SER A 95 3.86 -12.80 4.65
C SER A 95 4.68 -12.22 3.50
N GLU A 96 4.74 -10.89 3.37
CA GLU A 96 5.58 -10.18 2.40
C GLU A 96 7.07 -10.54 2.60
N VAL A 97 7.57 -10.45 3.84
CA VAL A 97 8.96 -10.80 4.18
C VAL A 97 9.28 -12.26 3.85
N LEU A 98 8.37 -13.17 4.17
CA LEU A 98 8.56 -14.59 3.87
C LEU A 98 8.60 -14.88 2.36
N ALA A 99 7.78 -14.17 1.56
CA ALA A 99 7.79 -14.28 0.11
C ALA A 99 9.09 -13.71 -0.49
N GLU A 100 9.53 -12.54 -0.02
CA GLU A 100 10.79 -11.92 -0.46
C GLU A 100 12.00 -12.83 -0.20
N ASN A 101 12.04 -13.52 0.94
CA ASN A 101 13.11 -14.46 1.27
C ASN A 101 13.11 -15.71 0.37
N GLN A 102 11.95 -16.20 -0.04
CA GLN A 102 11.83 -17.35 -0.95
C GLN A 102 12.34 -17.03 -2.37
N ASP A 103 12.10 -15.82 -2.84
CA ASP A 103 12.57 -15.37 -4.17
C ASP A 103 14.09 -15.20 -4.21
N GLN A 104 14.73 -14.89 -3.08
CA GLN A 104 16.19 -14.77 -2.98
C GLN A 104 16.93 -16.12 -2.89
N GLU A 105 16.26 -17.18 -2.40
CA GLU A 105 16.87 -18.51 -2.22
C GLU A 105 16.80 -19.42 -3.46
N GLN A 106 16.14 -19.03 -4.56
CA GLN A 106 16.17 -19.83 -5.79
C GLN A 106 17.51 -19.65 -6.53
N PRO A 107 18.37 -20.69 -6.60
CA PRO A 107 19.57 -20.62 -7.41
C PRO A 107 19.13 -20.68 -8.87
N THR A 108 19.65 -19.77 -9.70
CA THR A 108 19.63 -19.91 -11.15
C THR A 108 20.24 -21.28 -11.51
N LYS A 109 19.39 -22.29 -11.72
CA LYS A 109 19.83 -23.55 -12.32
C LYS A 109 20.21 -23.24 -13.75
N ASP A 110 21.52 -23.04 -13.91
CA ASP A 110 22.24 -22.84 -15.15
C ASP A 110 21.72 -23.81 -16.22
N ASN A 111 21.27 -23.21 -17.31
CA ASN A 111 20.69 -23.85 -18.48
C ASN A 111 21.80 -24.49 -19.34
N ARG A 112 22.68 -25.30 -18.71
CA ARG A 112 23.64 -26.16 -19.40
C ARG A 112 23.07 -27.56 -19.56
N ARG A 113 22.21 -27.72 -20.56
CA ARG A 113 22.03 -28.98 -21.30
C ARG A 113 21.26 -28.72 -22.61
N ARG A 114 21.85 -27.91 -23.49
CA ARG A 114 21.60 -28.00 -24.93
C ARG A 114 22.77 -28.72 -25.61
N SER A 115 22.63 -30.04 -25.75
CA SER A 115 23.07 -30.81 -26.92
C SER A 115 22.69 -32.27 -26.69
N GLY A 116 21.84 -32.85 -27.55
CA GLY A 116 21.59 -34.30 -27.51
C GLY A 116 20.19 -34.82 -27.90
N ARG A 117 19.61 -34.35 -29.00
CA ARG A 117 18.84 -35.13 -30.01
C ARG A 117 18.20 -36.48 -29.59
N ARG A 118 16.86 -36.59 -29.65
CA ARG A 118 16.06 -37.51 -30.53
C ARG A 118 14.60 -37.75 -30.04
N ARG A 119 13.65 -37.19 -30.81
CA ARG A 119 12.44 -37.79 -31.43
C ARG A 119 11.80 -39.06 -30.80
N GLY A 120 10.53 -38.98 -30.39
CA GLY A 120 9.63 -40.14 -30.20
C GLY A 120 8.26 -39.91 -29.52
N LYS A 121 7.22 -39.72 -30.35
CA LYS A 121 5.75 -40.00 -30.26
C LYS A 121 5.03 -40.44 -28.95
N SER A 122 3.86 -39.82 -28.71
CA SER A 122 2.53 -40.28 -28.15
C SER A 122 2.49 -41.12 -26.84
N THR A 123 1.60 -40.91 -25.85
CA THR A 123 0.11 -40.94 -25.87
C THR A 123 -0.45 -40.53 -24.47
N GLN A 124 -1.75 -40.19 -24.41
CA GLN A 124 -2.71 -40.08 -23.27
C GLN A 124 -2.41 -40.95 -22.04
N SER A 125 -2.84 -40.72 -20.79
CA SER A 125 -3.90 -39.97 -20.08
C SER A 125 -3.49 -39.96 -18.57
N SER A 126 -3.99 -39.10 -17.68
CA SER A 126 -5.19 -39.33 -16.85
C SER A 126 -5.23 -38.31 -15.70
N ALA A 127 -6.43 -37.94 -15.29
CA ALA A 127 -6.77 -36.97 -14.26
C ALA A 127 -6.32 -37.34 -12.83
N ALA A 128 -6.04 -36.32 -12.03
CA ALA A 128 -6.29 -36.32 -10.60
C ALA A 128 -6.54 -34.87 -10.13
N ASP A 129 -7.65 -34.75 -9.42
CA ASP A 129 -8.30 -33.59 -8.83
C ASP A 129 -7.42 -32.98 -7.72
N GLU A 130 -7.07 -31.70 -7.83
CA GLU A 130 -6.60 -30.89 -6.70
C GLU A 130 -7.22 -29.49 -6.78
N PRO A 131 -7.63 -28.94 -5.62
CA PRO A 131 -8.43 -27.73 -5.55
C PRO A 131 -7.60 -26.54 -6.05
N THR A 132 -8.13 -25.84 -7.04
CA THR A 132 -7.66 -24.54 -7.49
C THR A 132 -7.66 -23.56 -6.33
N LYS A 133 -6.50 -23.45 -5.67
CA LYS A 133 -6.07 -22.20 -5.03
C LYS A 133 -6.05 -21.18 -6.16
N ASP A 134 -7.00 -20.27 -6.11
CA ASP A 134 -7.02 -19.03 -6.88
C ASP A 134 -5.82 -18.18 -6.46
N ASN A 135 -4.63 -18.59 -6.91
CA ASN A 135 -3.52 -17.69 -7.12
C ASN A 135 -3.90 -16.91 -8.36
N GLY A 136 -4.68 -15.85 -8.13
CA GLY A 136 -5.07 -14.88 -9.14
C GLY A 136 -3.87 -14.55 -10.01
N ALA A 137 -4.02 -14.83 -11.30
CA ALA A 137 -3.01 -14.63 -12.32
C ALA A 137 -2.44 -13.21 -12.20
N VAL A 138 -1.21 -13.13 -11.70
CA VAL A 138 -0.38 -11.93 -11.81
C VAL A 138 0.08 -11.88 -13.26
N THR A 139 -0.72 -11.28 -14.13
CA THR A 139 -0.35 -11.07 -15.53
C THR A 139 -0.59 -9.60 -15.90
N GLU A 140 0.50 -8.89 -16.21
CA GLU A 140 0.59 -7.60 -16.93
C GLU A 140 -0.08 -6.35 -16.33
N ASP A 141 -0.58 -6.43 -15.10
CA ASP A 141 -1.58 -5.52 -14.55
C ASP A 141 -1.06 -4.58 -13.42
N ALA A 142 0.23 -4.34 -13.31
CA ALA A 142 0.73 -3.48 -12.22
C ALA A 142 0.41 -1.98 -12.42
N PHE A 143 0.13 -1.53 -13.65
CA PHE A 143 0.00 -0.09 -14.00
C PHE A 143 -1.40 0.35 -14.46
N TYR A 144 -2.36 -0.57 -14.63
CA TYR A 144 -3.73 -0.21 -15.03
C TYR A 144 -4.66 0.13 -13.86
N LEU A 145 -4.30 -0.23 -12.62
CA LEU A 145 -5.02 0.14 -11.40
C LEU A 145 -4.46 1.43 -10.79
N PRO A 146 -5.28 2.17 -10.02
CA PRO A 146 -4.77 3.26 -9.21
C PRO A 146 -3.72 2.72 -8.22
N GLN A 147 -2.63 3.46 -8.04
CA GLN A 147 -1.52 3.06 -7.14
C GLN A 147 -1.75 3.47 -5.68
N VAL A 148 -2.84 4.18 -5.40
CA VAL A 148 -3.21 4.61 -4.05
C VAL A 148 -4.73 4.45 -3.85
N GLY A 149 -5.18 4.61 -2.60
CA GLY A 149 -6.56 4.35 -2.23
C GLY A 149 -6.80 2.90 -1.79
N VAL A 150 -8.06 2.49 -1.72
CA VAL A 150 -8.45 1.14 -1.30
C VAL A 150 -9.62 0.60 -2.10
N GLU A 151 -9.69 -0.72 -2.23
CA GLU A 151 -10.80 -1.44 -2.86
C GLU A 151 -11.47 -2.35 -1.82
N ILE A 152 -12.80 -2.34 -1.76
CA ILE A 152 -13.55 -3.34 -0.97
C ILE A 152 -13.79 -4.54 -1.86
N ILE A 153 -13.09 -5.64 -1.57
CA ILE A 153 -13.13 -6.86 -2.39
C ILE A 153 -14.25 -7.81 -1.96
N GLU A 154 -14.68 -7.73 -0.69
CA GLU A 154 -15.67 -8.65 -0.14
C GLU A 154 -16.41 -8.02 1.04
N SER A 155 -17.69 -8.37 1.18
CA SER A 155 -18.51 -8.01 2.35
C SER A 155 -19.28 -9.24 2.82
N GLN A 156 -19.20 -9.53 4.12
CA GLN A 156 -19.91 -10.65 4.75
C GLN A 156 -20.69 -10.18 5.98
N GLN A 157 -21.81 -10.84 6.27
CA GLN A 157 -22.56 -10.63 7.52
C GLN A 157 -22.12 -11.67 8.55
N ARG A 158 -21.58 -11.24 9.69
CA ARG A 158 -21.15 -12.12 10.79
C ARG A 158 -21.72 -11.62 12.11
N ASN A 159 -22.46 -12.48 12.81
CA ASN A 159 -23.09 -12.17 14.10
C ASN A 159 -23.90 -10.85 14.08
N GLY A 160 -24.62 -10.59 12.98
CA GLY A 160 -25.40 -9.36 12.79
C GLY A 160 -24.60 -8.13 12.36
N HIS A 161 -23.27 -8.19 12.33
CA HIS A 161 -22.41 -7.10 11.87
C HIS A 161 -21.88 -7.35 10.45
N LYS A 162 -21.77 -6.29 9.65
CA LYS A 162 -21.04 -6.35 8.38
C LYS A 162 -19.54 -6.27 8.63
N VAL A 163 -18.80 -7.20 8.02
CA VAL A 163 -17.34 -7.22 7.98
C VAL A 163 -16.89 -7.22 6.53
N HIS A 164 -15.78 -6.54 6.25
CA HIS A 164 -15.26 -6.33 4.91
C HIS A 164 -13.83 -6.85 4.80
N SER A 165 -13.47 -7.27 3.59
CA SER A 165 -12.09 -7.45 3.17
C SER A 165 -11.70 -6.26 2.29
N ILE A 166 -10.60 -5.59 2.63
CA ILE A 166 -10.13 -4.37 1.97
C ILE A 166 -8.77 -4.64 1.38
N ARG A 167 -8.61 -4.37 0.07
CA ARG A 167 -7.32 -4.33 -0.61
C ARG A 167 -6.76 -2.91 -0.56
N ASP A 168 -5.54 -2.80 -0.09
CA ASP A 168 -4.77 -1.57 -0.13
C ASP A 168 -4.05 -1.46 -1.48
N MET A 169 -4.31 -0.37 -2.22
CA MET A 169 -3.79 -0.23 -3.58
C MET A 169 -2.29 0.08 -3.64
N ARG A 170 -1.68 0.45 -2.52
CA ARG A 170 -0.27 0.86 -2.45
C ARG A 170 0.70 -0.31 -2.41
N ASN A 171 0.26 -1.42 -1.82
CA ASN A 171 1.08 -2.61 -1.60
C ASN A 171 0.34 -3.92 -1.97
N GLY A 172 -0.93 -3.83 -2.36
CA GLY A 172 -1.77 -4.99 -2.70
C GLY A 172 -2.24 -5.80 -1.48
N HIS A 173 -1.92 -5.39 -0.25
CA HIS A 173 -2.27 -6.13 0.95
C HIS A 173 -3.78 -6.21 1.12
N VAL A 174 -4.28 -7.39 1.48
CA VAL A 174 -5.70 -7.63 1.75
C VAL A 174 -5.90 -7.80 3.25
N ILE A 175 -6.59 -6.84 3.85
CA ILE A 175 -6.92 -6.82 5.27
C ILE A 175 -8.35 -7.34 5.46
N LYS A 176 -8.51 -8.41 6.22
CA LYS A 176 -9.81 -9.07 6.43
C LYS A 176 -10.43 -8.64 7.76
N ASN A 177 -11.71 -8.98 7.93
CA ASN A 177 -12.47 -8.75 9.17
C ASN A 177 -12.57 -7.27 9.59
N VAL A 178 -12.55 -6.35 8.63
CA VAL A 178 -12.62 -4.91 8.91
C VAL A 178 -14.08 -4.50 9.11
N THR A 179 -14.38 -3.83 10.22
CA THR A 179 -15.71 -3.26 10.47
C THR A 179 -15.70 -1.76 10.28
N ARG A 180 -16.85 -1.16 9.94
CA ARG A 180 -16.99 0.31 9.86
C ARG A 180 -16.50 0.98 11.15
N ARG A 181 -16.95 0.54 12.33
CA ARG A 181 -16.59 1.15 13.62
C ARG A 181 -15.12 0.98 14.02
N GLY A 182 -14.47 -0.12 13.62
CA GLY A 182 -13.09 -0.42 13.99
C GLY A 182 -12.04 0.03 12.97
N SER A 183 -12.45 0.69 11.89
CA SER A 183 -11.58 1.00 10.76
C SER A 183 -10.97 2.42 10.83
N ARG A 184 -9.81 2.58 10.22
CA ARG A 184 -9.09 3.86 10.07
C ARG A 184 -9.85 4.81 9.15
N LYS A 185 -9.44 6.07 9.05
CA LYS A 185 -10.21 7.10 8.31
C LYS A 185 -10.54 6.72 6.85
N LEU A 186 -9.54 6.30 6.07
CA LEU A 186 -9.75 5.93 4.66
C LEU A 186 -10.63 4.68 4.52
N TRP A 187 -10.38 3.65 5.33
CA TRP A 187 -11.16 2.41 5.31
C TRP A 187 -12.60 2.63 5.79
N ASN A 188 -12.79 3.44 6.84
CA ASN A 188 -14.09 3.83 7.35
C ASN A 188 -14.88 4.58 6.27
N TYR A 189 -14.22 5.52 5.58
CA TYR A 189 -14.79 6.23 4.45
C TYR A 189 -15.20 5.28 3.33
N ALA A 190 -14.30 4.39 2.89
CA ALA A 190 -14.59 3.43 1.83
C ALA A 190 -15.78 2.52 2.20
N ILE A 191 -15.80 1.98 3.43
CA ILE A 191 -16.91 1.16 3.93
C ILE A 191 -18.20 1.96 3.95
N GLN A 192 -18.16 3.21 4.42
CA GLN A 192 -19.32 4.09 4.43
C GLN A 192 -19.85 4.34 3.01
N GLN A 193 -18.99 4.67 2.04
CA GLN A 193 -19.43 4.87 0.65
C GLN A 193 -20.03 3.57 0.09
N HIS A 194 -19.37 2.44 0.30
CA HIS A 194 -19.83 1.14 -0.18
C HIS A 194 -21.17 0.69 0.44
N GLU A 195 -21.38 0.94 1.74
CA GLU A 195 -22.63 0.59 2.44
C GLU A 195 -23.78 1.55 2.13
N ASP A 196 -23.52 2.86 2.19
CA ASP A 196 -24.58 3.87 2.17
C ASP A 196 -24.86 4.37 0.74
N ARG A 197 -23.90 4.24 -0.18
CA ARG A 197 -23.93 4.79 -1.55
C ARG A 197 -23.32 3.80 -2.56
N PRO A 198 -23.90 2.60 -2.71
CA PRO A 198 -23.40 1.62 -3.67
C PRO A 198 -23.32 2.23 -5.08
N VAL A 199 -22.27 1.87 -5.82
CA VAL A 199 -22.00 2.42 -7.15
C VAL A 199 -23.18 2.18 -8.09
N ASN A 200 -23.60 3.24 -8.76
CA ASN A 200 -24.63 3.16 -9.79
C ASN A 200 -23.97 3.44 -11.14
N ASP A 201 -23.88 2.41 -11.97
CA ASP A 201 -23.22 2.45 -13.28
C ASP A 201 -23.64 3.65 -14.14
N LYS A 202 -24.91 4.06 -14.09
CA LYS A 202 -25.46 5.17 -14.89
C LYS A 202 -25.03 6.55 -14.40
N LYS A 203 -24.51 6.66 -13.17
CA LYS A 203 -24.04 7.92 -12.57
C LYS A 203 -22.53 8.08 -12.66
N VAL A 204 -21.81 7.03 -13.04
CA VAL A 204 -20.36 7.07 -13.22
C VAL A 204 -20.03 7.79 -14.53
N GLN A 205 -19.05 8.69 -14.47
CA GLN A 205 -18.54 9.38 -15.67
C GLN A 205 -17.48 8.49 -16.32
N TRP A 206 -17.91 7.65 -17.27
CA TRP A 206 -17.04 6.68 -17.93
C TRP A 206 -16.18 7.30 -19.05
N GLN A 207 -14.93 6.86 -19.15
CA GLN A 207 -14.00 7.05 -20.25
C GLN A 207 -13.42 5.67 -20.61
N GLY A 208 -14.00 5.03 -21.64
CA GLY A 208 -13.70 3.62 -21.93
C GLY A 208 -14.19 2.69 -20.82
N ASP A 209 -13.27 1.93 -20.22
CA ASP A 209 -13.55 1.01 -19.12
C ASP A 209 -13.25 1.59 -17.73
N VAL A 210 -12.69 2.81 -17.64
CA VAL A 210 -12.48 3.53 -16.38
C VAL A 210 -13.49 4.64 -16.18
N GLY A 211 -13.82 4.96 -14.94
CA GLY A 211 -14.84 5.95 -14.64
C GLY A 211 -14.58 6.71 -13.35
N LEU A 212 -15.12 7.92 -13.30
CA LEU A 212 -15.14 8.75 -12.10
C LEU A 212 -16.48 8.61 -11.39
N VAL A 213 -16.45 8.18 -10.13
CA VAL A 213 -17.64 8.00 -9.27
C VAL A 213 -17.91 9.27 -8.49
N ALA A 214 -16.89 9.83 -7.83
CA ALA A 214 -17.00 11.04 -7.03
C ALA A 214 -15.64 11.73 -6.90
N VAL A 215 -15.68 13.05 -6.63
CA VAL A 215 -14.50 13.85 -6.26
C VAL A 215 -14.85 14.61 -4.99
N ASP A 216 -13.93 14.64 -4.04
CA ASP A 216 -14.05 15.44 -2.82
C ASP A 216 -12.71 16.10 -2.47
N LYS A 217 -12.76 17.34 -1.98
CA LYS A 217 -11.58 18.09 -1.53
C LYS A 217 -11.58 18.16 -0.01
N ARG A 218 -10.67 17.41 0.62
CA ARG A 218 -10.60 17.30 2.08
C ARG A 218 -9.19 17.50 2.61
N ALA A 219 -9.05 18.41 3.57
CA ALA A 219 -7.77 18.79 4.18
C ALA A 219 -6.71 19.25 3.16
N GLY A 220 -7.14 20.00 2.14
CA GLY A 220 -6.27 20.53 1.10
C GLY A 220 -5.77 19.51 0.08
N LYS A 221 -6.29 18.27 0.10
CA LYS A 221 -6.04 17.25 -0.92
C LYS A 221 -7.34 16.88 -1.63
N THR A 222 -7.28 16.81 -2.95
CA THR A 222 -8.34 16.24 -3.78
C THR A 222 -8.27 14.72 -3.71
N ARG A 223 -9.43 14.08 -3.60
CA ARG A 223 -9.59 12.62 -3.60
C ARG A 223 -10.66 12.23 -4.59
N TYR A 224 -10.39 11.14 -5.29
CA TYR A 224 -11.21 10.59 -6.35
C TYR A 224 -11.68 9.19 -5.94
N ASP A 225 -12.98 8.96 -6.05
CA ASP A 225 -13.53 7.61 -6.08
C ASP A 225 -13.64 7.20 -7.55
N LEU A 226 -13.00 6.10 -7.91
CA LEU A 226 -12.85 5.64 -9.28
C LEU A 226 -13.54 4.30 -9.47
N ALA A 227 -13.97 4.02 -10.69
CA ALA A 227 -14.55 2.76 -11.08
C ALA A 227 -13.82 2.14 -12.27
N LEU A 228 -13.75 0.83 -12.29
CA LEU A 228 -13.26 0.04 -13.42
C LEU A 228 -14.33 -0.99 -13.80
N ARG A 229 -14.72 -0.98 -15.07
CA ARG A 229 -15.49 -2.08 -15.66
C ARG A 229 -14.54 -3.19 -16.03
N GLU A 230 -14.71 -4.32 -15.37
CA GLU A 230 -13.94 -5.53 -15.65
C GLU A 230 -14.92 -6.69 -15.86
N LYS A 231 -15.00 -7.17 -17.11
CA LYS A 231 -16.01 -8.17 -17.53
C LYS A 231 -17.43 -7.66 -17.23
N GLU A 232 -18.16 -8.33 -16.34
CA GLU A 232 -19.51 -7.96 -15.90
C GLU A 232 -19.53 -7.29 -14.53
N GLN A 233 -18.37 -6.97 -13.96
CA GLN A 233 -18.24 -6.39 -12.63
C GLN A 233 -17.74 -4.95 -12.70
N ILE A 234 -18.20 -4.14 -11.75
CA ILE A 234 -17.69 -2.80 -11.52
C ILE A 234 -16.88 -2.83 -10.23
N ARG A 235 -15.57 -2.67 -10.37
CA ARG A 235 -14.64 -2.50 -9.25
C ARG A 235 -14.60 -1.03 -8.87
N VAL A 236 -14.49 -0.74 -7.58
CA VAL A 236 -14.49 0.64 -7.07
C VAL A 236 -13.28 0.86 -6.18
N PHE A 237 -12.55 1.94 -6.46
CA PHE A 237 -11.35 2.37 -5.74
C PHE A 237 -11.67 3.67 -5.02
N TYR A 238 -11.58 3.66 -3.70
CA TYR A 238 -12.01 4.76 -2.85
C TYR A 238 -10.83 5.62 -2.39
N GLY A 239 -11.03 6.94 -2.40
CA GLY A 239 -10.12 7.91 -1.83
C GLY A 239 -8.75 7.99 -2.51
N VAL A 240 -8.69 7.72 -3.80
CA VAL A 240 -7.48 7.83 -4.63
C VAL A 240 -7.02 9.29 -4.66
N THR A 241 -5.76 9.56 -4.33
CA THR A 241 -5.17 10.90 -4.44
C THR A 241 -4.51 11.06 -5.81
N GLU A 242 -4.10 12.28 -6.17
CA GLU A 242 -3.43 12.59 -7.44
C GLU A 242 -2.22 11.67 -7.71
N ASP A 243 -1.50 11.27 -6.67
CA ASP A 243 -0.36 10.34 -6.76
C ASP A 243 -0.74 8.96 -7.35
N GLY A 244 -2.02 8.56 -7.29
CA GLY A 244 -2.51 7.32 -7.89
C GLY A 244 -3.24 7.50 -9.22
N MET A 245 -3.28 8.72 -9.77
CA MET A 245 -4.00 9.05 -11.01
C MET A 245 -3.12 8.89 -12.26
N GLU A 246 -2.27 7.87 -12.30
CA GLU A 246 -1.40 7.61 -13.44
C GLU A 246 -2.13 6.95 -14.63
N GLY A 247 -1.51 7.01 -15.82
CA GLY A 247 -2.02 6.35 -17.01
C GLY A 247 -3.43 6.81 -17.40
N ARG A 248 -4.33 5.84 -17.63
CA ARG A 248 -5.73 6.12 -18.04
C ARG A 248 -6.54 6.89 -16.99
N TRP A 249 -6.13 6.89 -15.73
CA TRP A 249 -6.81 7.62 -14.66
C TRP A 249 -6.57 9.13 -14.73
N ALA A 250 -5.46 9.56 -15.34
CA ALA A 250 -5.10 10.98 -15.47
C ALA A 250 -6.16 11.82 -16.19
N THR A 251 -7.01 11.18 -17.01
CA THR A 251 -8.12 11.85 -17.70
C THR A 251 -9.14 12.51 -16.77
N PHE A 252 -9.17 12.13 -15.49
CA PHE A 252 -10.11 12.66 -14.50
C PHE A 252 -9.47 13.71 -13.58
N LEU A 253 -8.18 14.02 -13.75
CA LEU A 253 -7.55 15.11 -13.02
C LEU A 253 -8.24 16.42 -13.38
N GLN A 254 -8.65 17.16 -12.35
CA GLN A 254 -9.20 18.51 -12.50
C GLN A 254 -8.06 19.51 -12.33
N ASP A 255 -8.01 20.55 -13.18
CA ASP A 255 -7.05 21.63 -13.04
C ASP A 255 -7.20 22.32 -11.66
N GLU A 256 -6.10 22.63 -10.99
CA GLU A 256 -6.12 23.43 -9.76
C GLU A 256 -6.56 24.87 -10.10
N GLU A 257 -7.83 25.21 -9.87
CA GLU A 257 -8.28 26.61 -9.70
C GLU A 257 -7.84 27.20 -8.35
#